data_AF-A0A0G0P3K1-F1
#
_entry.id   AF-A0A0G0P3K1-F1
#
_cell.length_a   1.000
_cell.length_b   1.000
_cell.length_c   1.000
_cell.angle_alpha   90.00
_cell.angle_beta   90.00
_cell.angle_gamma   90.00
#
_symmetry.space_group_name_H-M   'P 1'
#
loop_
_entity.id
_entity.type
_entity.pdbx_description
1 polymer ?
#
loop_
_entity_poly.entity_id
_entity_poly.type
_entity_poly.pdbx_seq_one_letter_code
_entity_poly.pdbx_strand_id
1 'polypeptide(L)'
;MKAAIYNPYWDTLGGGERYTISFAKVLTELGYRVDVQWKDNDLMKRIEERFGIKTMDINVVSDIKKGDGYDICFWISDGSIPLLRSRNN
;
A
#
# COMPACT_ATOMS: atom_id res chain seq x y z
N MET A 1 5.71 13.95 4.23
CA MET A 1 6.09 12.58 4.66
C MET A 1 5.68 11.59 3.58
N LYS A 2 6.31 10.42 3.52
CA LYS A 2 6.01 9.34 2.56
C LYS A 2 5.63 8.08 3.31
N ALA A 3 4.54 7.45 2.90
CA ALA A 3 4.12 6.16 3.43
C ALA A 3 4.02 5.13 2.30
N ALA A 4 4.52 3.94 2.56
CA ALA A 4 4.41 2.79 1.67
C ALA A 4 3.40 1.79 2.22
N ILE A 5 2.65 1.15 1.32
CA ILE A 5 1.70 0.10 1.66
C ILE A 5 2.01 -1.13 0.80
N TYR A 6 2.24 -2.25 1.47
CA TYR A 6 2.39 -3.56 0.86
C TYR A 6 1.24 -4.46 1.32
N ASN A 7 0.43 -4.92 0.36
CA ASN A 7 -0.53 -5.98 0.57
C ASN A 7 -0.49 -6.92 -0.66
N PRO A 8 -0.14 -8.21 -0.48
CA PRO A 8 -0.04 -9.15 -1.60
C PRO A 8 -1.41 -9.63 -2.13
N TYR A 9 -2.51 -9.28 -1.46
CA TYR A 9 -3.86 -9.81 -1.70
C TYR A 9 -4.82 -8.82 -2.36
N TRP A 10 -4.30 -7.77 -3.02
CA TRP A 10 -5.13 -6.78 -3.71
C TRP A 10 -6.07 -7.38 -4.77
N ASP A 11 -5.81 -8.58 -5.29
CA ASP A 11 -6.70 -9.26 -6.25
C ASP A 11 -8.01 -9.76 -5.61
N THR A 12 -8.03 -10.06 -4.31
CA THR A 12 -9.22 -10.56 -3.61
C THR A 12 -10.28 -9.46 -3.45
N LEU A 13 -9.82 -8.24 -3.18
CA LEU A 13 -10.65 -7.09 -2.81
C LEU A 13 -11.72 -7.45 -1.76
N GLY A 14 -11.35 -8.21 -0.74
CA GLY A 14 -12.20 -8.60 0.37
C GLY A 14 -12.19 -7.57 1.52
N GLY A 15 -12.50 -8.04 2.72
CA GLY A 15 -12.52 -7.18 3.91
C GLY A 15 -11.13 -6.64 4.28
N GLY A 16 -10.08 -7.44 4.15
CA GLY A 16 -8.70 -7.03 4.45
C GLY A 16 -8.22 -5.88 3.58
N GLU A 17 -8.52 -5.93 2.28
CA GLU A 17 -8.17 -4.89 1.31
C GLU A 17 -8.95 -3.60 1.60
N ARG A 18 -10.22 -3.70 2.00
CA ARG A 18 -11.04 -2.55 2.43
C ARG A 18 -10.40 -1.84 3.63
N TYR A 19 -9.91 -2.57 4.62
CA TYR A 19 -9.23 -1.98 5.76
C TYR A 19 -7.88 -1.38 5.36
N THR A 20 -7.13 -2.07 4.52
CA THR A 20 -5.82 -1.60 4.02
C THR A 20 -5.96 -0.27 3.28
N ILE A 21 -6.94 -0.14 2.37
CA ILE A 21 -7.17 1.12 1.67
C ILE A 21 -7.75 2.21 2.58
N SER A 22 -8.57 1.84 3.57
CA SER A 22 -9.05 2.82 4.56
C SER A 22 -7.90 3.41 5.38
N PHE A 23 -6.92 2.58 5.75
CA PHE A 23 -5.69 3.03 6.39
C PHE A 23 -4.88 3.96 5.47
N ALA A 24 -4.76 3.62 4.19
CA ALA A 24 -4.15 4.48 3.18
C ALA A 24 -4.81 5.88 3.13
N LYS A 25 -6.15 5.91 3.12
CA LYS A 25 -6.92 7.16 3.11
C LYS A 25 -6.65 8.01 4.34
N VAL A 26 -6.61 7.41 5.53
CA VAL A 26 -6.26 8.16 6.76
C VAL A 26 -4.87 8.76 6.66
N LEU A 27 -3.88 8.03 6.12
CA LEU A 27 -2.54 8.58 5.89
C LEU A 27 -2.55 9.75 4.91
N THR A 28 -3.32 9.67 3.82
CA THR A 28 -3.47 10.81 2.90
C THR A 28 -4.09 12.04 3.59
N GLU A 29 -5.11 11.84 4.44
CA GLU A 29 -5.76 12.90 5.22
C GLU A 29 -4.81 13.53 6.25
N LEU A 30 -3.84 12.77 6.75
CA LEU A 30 -2.77 13.23 7.62
C LEU A 30 -1.58 13.89 6.86
N GLY A 31 -1.70 14.07 5.54
CA GLY A 31 -0.70 14.74 4.71
C GLY A 31 0.49 13.86 4.27
N TYR A 32 0.35 12.54 4.33
CA TYR A 32 1.32 11.63 3.73
C TYR A 32 1.09 11.49 2.23
N ARG A 33 2.19 11.41 1.47
CA ARG A 33 2.15 10.85 0.12
C ARG A 33 2.17 9.33 0.25
N VAL A 34 1.11 8.68 -0.21
CA VAL A 34 0.94 7.23 -0.03
C VAL A 34 1.18 6.51 -1.35
N ASP A 35 2.14 5.59 -1.32
CA ASP A 35 2.46 4.71 -2.45
C ASP A 35 2.05 3.27 -2.09
N VAL A 36 1.16 2.69 -2.88
CA VAL A 36 0.70 1.31 -2.79
C VAL A 36 1.47 0.47 -3.79
N GLN A 37 2.13 -0.60 -3.32
CA GLN A 37 2.80 -1.53 -4.22
C GLN A 37 1.79 -2.43 -4.93
N TRP A 38 1.69 -2.33 -6.25
CA TRP A 38 0.94 -3.28 -7.06
C TRP A 38 1.40 -3.30 -8.53
N LYS A 39 1.03 -4.38 -9.23
CA LYS A 39 1.35 -4.60 -10.65
C LYS A 39 0.45 -3.80 -11.61
N ASP A 40 -0.80 -3.57 -11.24
CA ASP A 40 -1.83 -3.04 -12.14
C ASP A 40 -2.26 -1.63 -11.76
N ASN A 41 -2.25 -0.71 -12.73
CA ASN A 41 -2.70 0.67 -12.52
C ASN A 41 -4.22 0.78 -12.32
N ASP A 42 -4.99 -0.24 -12.72
CA ASP A 42 -6.44 -0.27 -12.57
C ASP A 42 -6.91 -0.63 -11.14
N LEU A 43 -5.99 -0.93 -10.22
CA LEU A 43 -6.31 -1.30 -8.84
C LEU A 43 -7.21 -0.26 -8.16
N MET A 44 -6.85 1.02 -8.26
CA MET A 44 -7.56 2.11 -7.60
C MET A 44 -9.00 2.25 -8.11
N LYS A 45 -9.19 2.10 -9.42
CA LYS A 45 -10.51 2.08 -10.03
C LYS A 45 -11.36 0.91 -9.51
N ARG A 46 -10.80 -0.30 -9.45
CA ARG A 46 -11.50 -1.49 -8.92
C ARG A 46 -11.88 -1.32 -7.44
N ILE A 47 -11.01 -0.71 -6.66
CA ILE A 47 -11.25 -0.40 -5.24
C ILE A 47 -12.37 0.62 -5.09
N GLU A 48 -12.36 1.69 -5.89
CA GLU A 48 -13.41 2.71 -5.91
C GLU A 48 -14.76 2.11 -6.28
N GLU A 49 -14.82 1.31 -7.34
CA GLU A 49 -16.04 0.64 -7.81
C GLU A 49 -16.59 -0.34 -6.76
N ARG A 50 -15.72 -1.09 -6.07
CA ARG A 50 -16.15 -2.11 -5.12
C ARG A 50 -16.49 -1.58 -3.73
N PHE A 51 -15.74 -0.60 -3.23
CA PHE A 51 -15.85 -0.13 -1.85
C PHE A 51 -16.43 1.29 -1.72
N GLY A 52 -16.52 2.06 -2.81
CA GLY A 52 -16.98 3.45 -2.78
C GLY A 52 -16.02 4.41 -2.05
N ILE A 53 -14.77 4.02 -1.87
CA ILE A 53 -13.73 4.81 -1.19
C ILE A 53 -12.94 5.57 -2.25
N LYS A 54 -12.95 6.90 -2.22
CA LYS A 54 -12.14 7.73 -3.13
C LYS A 54 -10.65 7.53 -2.86
N THR A 55 -9.87 7.36 -3.93
CA THR A 55 -8.43 7.02 -3.89
C THR A 55 -7.56 7.98 -4.69
N MET A 56 -8.07 9.15 -5.08
CA MET A 56 -7.37 10.14 -5.94
C MET A 56 -5.96 10.54 -5.48
N ASP A 57 -5.68 10.47 -4.18
CA ASP A 57 -4.40 10.90 -3.59
C ASP A 57 -3.44 9.72 -3.26
N ILE A 58 -3.74 8.52 -3.77
CA ILE A 58 -2.94 7.30 -3.54
C ILE A 58 -2.29 6.87 -4.85
N ASN A 59 -0.95 6.77 -4.86
CA ASN A 59 -0.23 6.31 -6.04
C ASN A 59 -0.12 4.79 -6.05
N VAL A 60 -0.15 4.19 -7.25
CA VAL A 60 0.24 2.80 -7.46
C VAL A 60 1.65 2.78 -8.02
N VAL A 61 2.54 2.04 -7.36
CA VAL A 61 3.93 1.85 -7.79
C VAL A 61 4.24 0.37 -7.91
N SER A 62 5.14 0.01 -8.82
CA SER A 62 5.51 -1.41 -9.02
C SER A 62 6.35 -1.99 -7.89
N ASP A 63 7.10 -1.15 -7.17
CA ASP A 63 8.02 -1.57 -6.11
C ASP A 63 8.25 -0.45 -5.08
N ILE A 64 7.98 -0.72 -3.80
CA ILE A 64 8.26 0.20 -2.67
C ILE A 64 9.65 -0.01 -2.05
N LYS A 65 10.51 -0.83 -2.67
CA LYS A 65 11.87 -1.14 -2.18
C LYS A 65 11.88 -1.62 -0.73
N LYS A 66 10.93 -2.48 -0.37
CA LYS A 66 10.73 -2.98 1.00
C LYS A 66 10.56 -1.87 2.05
N GLY A 67 10.03 -0.71 1.63
CA GLY A 67 9.83 0.46 2.49
C GLY A 67 11.07 1.33 2.68
N ASP A 68 12.15 1.11 1.92
CA ASP A 68 13.33 1.97 2.00
C ASP A 68 13.03 3.37 1.43
N GLY A 69 13.39 4.41 2.18
CA GLY A 69 13.13 5.81 1.81
C GLY A 69 11.73 6.32 2.14
N TYR A 70 10.93 5.52 2.86
CA TYR A 70 9.63 5.92 3.41
C TYR A 70 9.72 6.18 4.91
N ASP A 71 8.90 7.10 5.41
CA ASP A 71 8.78 7.39 6.84
C ASP A 71 7.96 6.29 7.55
N ILE A 72 6.97 5.73 6.85
CA ILE A 72 6.09 4.66 7.33
C ILE A 72 5.99 3.58 6.25
N CYS A 73 6.01 2.31 6.65
CA CYS A 73 5.70 1.20 5.76
C CYS A 73 4.72 0.25 6.43
N PHE A 74 3.52 0.10 5.86
CA PHE A 74 2.49 -0.82 6.33
C PHE A 74 2.53 -2.11 5.52
N TRP A 75 2.68 -3.25 6.20
CA TRP A 75 2.79 -4.57 5.58
C TRP A 75 1.65 -5.48 6.03
N ILE A 76 0.97 -6.07 5.05
CA ILE A 76 0.17 -7.28 5.25
C ILE A 76 1.04 -8.48 4.87
N SER A 77 1.15 -9.44 5.79
CA SER A 77 1.91 -10.68 5.64
C SER A 77 1.24 -11.80 6.43
N ASP A 78 1.38 -13.04 5.95
CA ASP A 78 0.88 -14.25 6.62
C ASP A 78 1.83 -14.78 7.72
N GLY A 79 2.81 -13.97 8.14
CA GLY A 79 3.58 -14.24 9.36
C GLY A 79 4.93 -13.57 9.39
N SER A 80 5.76 -13.79 8.36
CA SER A 80 7.14 -13.30 8.34
C SER A 80 7.33 -12.11 7.39
N ILE A 81 8.15 -11.15 7.80
CA ILE A 81 8.62 -10.03 6.97
C ILE A 81 10.16 -10.05 6.96
N PRO A 82 10.80 -10.79 6.04
CA PRO A 82 12.25 -10.91 6.01
C PRO A 82 12.88 -9.66 5.38
N LEU A 83 13.30 -8.72 6.22
CA LEU A 83 13.99 -7.50 5.79
C LEU A 83 15.51 -7.70 5.90
N LEU A 84 16.19 -7.63 4.76
CA LEU A 84 17.65 -7.51 4.70
C LEU A 84 18.00 -6.12 4.17
N ARG A 85 18.62 -5.30 5.02
CA ARG A 85 19.08 -3.94 4.71
C ARG A 85 20.60 -3.80 4.64
N SER A 86 21.34 -4.89 4.87
CA SER A 86 22.80 -4.89 4.72
C SER A 86 23.19 -4.79 3.24
N ARG A 87 24.19 -3.96 2.94
CA ARG A 87 24.76 -3.82 1.59
C ARG A 87 25.78 -4.92 1.27
N ASN A 88 26.36 -5.55 2.28
CA ASN A 88 27.33 -6.65 2.15
C ASN A 88 26.83 -7.85 2.96
N ASN A 89 26.50 -8.93 2.25
CA ASN A 89 26.22 -10.24 2.82
C ASN A 89 27.16 -11.26 2.17
#